data_AF-A0A940R497-F1
#
_entry.id   AF-A0A940R497-F1
#
_cell.length_a   1.000
_cell.length_b   1.000
_cell.length_c   1.000
_cell.angle_alpha   90.00
_cell.angle_beta   90.00
_cell.angle_gamma   90.00
#
_symmetry.space_group_name_H-M   'P 1'
#
loop_
_entity.id
_entity.type
_entity.pdbx_description
1 polymer ?
#
loop_
_entity_poly.entity_id
_entity_poly.type
_entity_poly.pdbx_seq_one_letter_code
_entity_poly.pdbx_strand_id
1 'polypeptide(L)'
;MAFIPNIHFSILVKIEGRLREFNFRKRSEDVYDADTSDDRGNRWQFKWKKEGENWDIISLSPTLPTWIAGSRPVIEQSFNQHLQSN
;
A
#
# COMPACT_ATOMS: atom_id res chain seq x y z
N MET A 1 -5.69 13.68 -26.10
CA MET A 1 -5.89 12.75 -24.97
C MET A 1 -4.60 12.72 -24.17
N ALA A 2 -4.65 12.98 -22.86
CA ALA A 2 -3.48 12.78 -22.01
C ALA A 2 -3.23 11.27 -21.87
N PHE A 3 -1.99 10.85 -22.09
CA PHE A 3 -1.58 9.47 -21.82
C PHE A 3 -1.62 9.23 -20.30
N ILE A 4 -2.37 8.21 -19.87
CA ILE A 4 -2.43 7.79 -18.46
C ILE A 4 -1.75 6.42 -18.37
N PRO A 5 -0.52 6.33 -17.84
CA PRO A 5 0.15 5.05 -17.70
C PRO A 5 -0.57 4.18 -16.65
N ASN A 6 -0.67 2.89 -16.92
CA ASN A 6 -1.09 1.91 -15.91
C ASN A 6 0.12 1.58 -15.03
N ILE A 7 0.21 2.22 -13.86
CA ILE A 7 1.30 2.02 -12.91
C ILE A 7 0.92 0.94 -11.90
N HIS A 8 1.77 -0.08 -11.80
CA HIS A 8 1.68 -1.15 -10.80
C HIS A 8 3.09 -1.50 -10.33
N PHE A 9 3.29 -1.54 -9.03
CA PHE A 9 4.55 -1.95 -8.41
C PHE A 9 4.29 -2.66 -7.09
N SER A 10 5.32 -3.31 -6.54
CA SER A 10 5.30 -3.86 -5.19
C SER A 10 6.46 -3.29 -4.36
N ILE A 11 6.26 -3.28 -3.04
CA ILE A 11 7.31 -2.99 -2.06
C ILE A 11 7.37 -4.12 -1.04
N LEU A 12 8.57 -4.39 -0.54
CA LEU A 12 8.81 -5.39 0.50
C LEU A 12 9.01 -4.68 1.84
N VAL A 13 8.19 -5.01 2.83
CA VAL A 13 8.23 -4.39 4.16
C VAL A 13 8.40 -5.46 5.22
N LYS A 14 9.34 -5.25 6.14
CA LYS A 14 9.54 -6.14 7.29
C LYS A 14 8.60 -5.74 8.43
N ILE A 15 7.65 -6.60 8.76
CA ILE A 15 6.65 -6.40 9.81
C ILE A 15 6.70 -7.61 10.74
N GLU A 16 6.86 -7.38 12.04
CA GLU A 16 6.89 -8.46 13.06
C GLU A 16 7.88 -9.60 12.72
N GLY A 17 9.03 -9.24 12.15
CA GLY A 17 10.07 -10.20 11.77
C GLY A 17 9.84 -10.94 10.44
N ARG A 18 8.72 -10.72 9.75
CA ARG A 18 8.40 -11.31 8.43
C ARG A 18 8.50 -10.27 7.33
N LEU A 19 9.00 -10.67 6.16
CA LEU A 19 8.98 -9.84 4.97
C LEU A 19 7.63 -10.03 4.27
N ARG A 20 6.90 -8.94 4.05
CA ARG A 20 5.59 -8.93 3.40
C ARG A 20 5.63 -8.07 2.16
N GLU A 21 5.03 -8.58 1.09
CA GLU A 21 4.88 -7.84 -0.16
C GLU A 21 3.56 -7.08 -0.16
N PHE A 22 3.66 -5.77 -0.37
CA PHE A 22 2.51 -4.91 -0.61
C PHE A 22 2.49 -4.50 -2.07
N ASN A 23 1.41 -4.85 -2.76
CA ASN A 23 1.17 -4.52 -4.16
C ASN A 23 0.38 -3.23 -4.26
N PHE A 24 0.77 -2.32 -5.15
CA PHE A 24 0.14 -1.02 -5.35
C PHE A 24 -0.20 -0.78 -6.80
N ARG A 25 -1.48 -0.54 -7.09
CA ARG A 25 -1.95 -0.15 -8.42
C ARG A 25 -2.50 1.27 -8.41
N LYS A 26 -1.90 2.17 -9.20
CA LYS A 26 -2.33 3.56 -9.29
C LYS A 26 -3.73 3.66 -9.89
N ARG A 27 -4.62 4.41 -9.24
CA ARG A 27 -5.97 4.74 -9.72
C ARG A 27 -6.12 6.20 -10.07
N SER A 28 -5.53 7.07 -9.26
CA SER A 28 -5.39 8.50 -9.51
C SER A 28 -4.06 8.99 -8.94
N GLU A 29 -3.80 10.30 -8.97
CA GLU A 29 -2.59 10.89 -8.40
C GLU A 29 -2.41 10.55 -6.91
N ASP A 30 -3.52 10.60 -6.16
CA ASP A 30 -3.55 10.46 -4.71
C ASP A 30 -4.20 9.15 -4.23
N VAL A 31 -4.50 8.20 -5.12
CA VAL A 31 -5.18 6.95 -4.75
C VAL A 31 -4.54 5.76 -5.45
N TYR A 32 -4.18 4.76 -4.64
CA TYR A 32 -3.76 3.44 -5.07
C TYR A 32 -4.71 2.39 -4.49
N ASP A 33 -5.03 1.38 -5.28
CA ASP A 33 -5.49 0.12 -4.70
C ASP A 33 -4.27 -0.62 -4.20
N ALA A 34 -4.35 -1.15 -2.99
CA ALA A 34 -3.28 -1.87 -2.35
C ALA A 34 -3.75 -3.22 -1.82
N ASP A 35 -2.85 -4.20 -1.85
CA ASP A 35 -3.12 -5.50 -1.26
C ASP A 35 -1.85 -6.22 -0.78
N THR A 36 -2.03 -7.11 0.17
CA THR A 36 -0.98 -7.96 0.73
C THR A 36 -1.55 -9.30 1.12
N SER A 37 -0.75 -10.36 1.03
CA SER A 37 -1.10 -11.67 1.55
C SER A 37 -0.61 -11.84 2.98
N ASP A 38 -1.37 -12.56 3.81
CA ASP A 38 -0.88 -13.09 5.08
C ASP A 38 -0.23 -14.47 4.90
N ASP A 39 0.29 -15.01 6.00
CA ASP A 39 1.03 -16.29 5.99
C ASP A 39 0.10 -17.51 5.80
N ARG A 40 -1.22 -17.30 5.82
CA ARG A 40 -2.25 -18.30 5.56
C ARG A 40 -2.76 -18.21 4.12
N GLY A 41 -2.24 -17.27 3.32
CA GLY A 41 -2.65 -17.03 1.94
C GLY A 41 -3.91 -16.16 1.81
N ASN A 42 -4.43 -15.59 2.90
CA ASN A 42 -5.53 -14.64 2.78
C ASN A 42 -5.00 -13.32 2.20
N ARG A 43 -5.70 -12.79 1.21
CA ARG A 43 -5.37 -11.51 0.59
C ARG A 43 -6.20 -10.40 1.22
N TRP A 44 -5.51 -9.44 1.81
CA TRP A 44 -6.09 -8.25 2.42
C TRP A 44 -6.00 -7.09 1.43
N GLN A 45 -7.13 -6.46 1.14
CA GLN A 45 -7.22 -5.36 0.18
C GLN A 45 -7.63 -4.07 0.90
N PHE A 46 -7.02 -2.96 0.51
CA PHE A 46 -7.31 -1.63 1.04
C PHE A 46 -7.00 -0.56 0.00
N LYS A 47 -7.47 0.65 0.24
CA LYS A 47 -7.04 1.82 -0.53
C LYS A 47 -5.93 2.53 0.22
N TRP A 48 -4.90 2.91 -0.51
CA TRP A 48 -3.83 3.76 -0.04
C TRP A 48 -4.05 5.16 -0.62
N LYS A 49 -4.48 6.09 0.22
CA LYS A 49 -4.93 7.42 -0.22
C LYS A 49 -4.11 8.51 0.45
N LYS A 50 -3.73 9.53 -0.32
CA LYS A 50 -3.11 10.72 0.22
C LYS A 50 -4.15 11.61 0.91
N GLU A 51 -3.90 11.95 2.16
CA GLU A 51 -4.67 12.90 2.96
C GLU A 51 -3.75 14.02 3.43
N GLY A 52 -3.79 15.15 2.71
CA GLY A 52 -2.84 16.25 2.88
C GLY A 52 -1.43 15.84 2.43
N GLU A 53 -0.48 15.81 3.36
CA GLU A 53 0.91 15.41 3.09
C GLU A 53 1.20 13.94 3.41
N ASN A 54 0.28 13.26 4.08
CA ASN A 54 0.45 11.88 4.52
C ASN A 54 -0.38 10.92 3.68
N TRP A 55 -0.01 9.65 3.70
CA TRP A 55 -0.80 8.57 3.15
C TRP A 55 -1.52 7.79 4.25
N ASP A 56 -2.77 7.42 3.99
CA ASP A 56 -3.59 6.66 4.92
C ASP A 56 -4.25 5.43 4.28
N ILE A 57 -4.61 4.49 5.15
CA ILE A 57 -5.28 3.25 4.81
C ILE A 57 -6.79 3.48 4.91
N ILE A 58 -7.46 3.52 3.75
CA ILE A 58 -8.92 3.43 3.71
C ILE A 58 -9.29 1.95 3.58
N SER A 59 -9.77 1.39 4.68
CA SER A 59 -10.19 -0.01 4.72
C SER A 59 -11.39 -0.26 3.80
N LEU A 60 -11.29 -1.29 2.96
CA LEU A 60 -12.41 -1.81 2.18
C LEU A 60 -13.15 -2.95 2.92
N SER A 61 -12.57 -3.45 4.01
CA SER A 61 -13.11 -4.50 4.88
C SER A 61 -13.43 -3.94 6.27
N PRO A 62 -14.48 -4.40 6.95
CA PRO A 62 -14.79 -3.93 8.31
C PRO A 62 -13.69 -4.21 9.33
N THR A 63 -12.78 -5.16 9.07
CA THR A 63 -11.63 -5.44 9.95
C THR A 63 -10.36 -5.70 9.14
N LEU A 64 -9.51 -4.69 9.05
CA LEU A 64 -8.12 -4.90 8.63
C LEU A 64 -7.34 -5.49 9.80
N PRO A 65 -6.46 -6.47 9.56
CA PRO A 65 -5.52 -6.95 10.56
C PRO A 65 -4.72 -5.81 11.20
N THR A 66 -4.52 -5.89 12.51
CA THR A 66 -3.79 -4.89 13.30
C THR A 66 -2.36 -4.67 12.79
N TRP A 67 -1.71 -5.71 12.28
CA TRP A 67 -0.37 -5.59 11.71
C TRP A 67 -0.32 -4.75 10.42
N ILE A 68 -1.41 -4.70 9.64
CA ILE A 68 -1.52 -3.82 8.47
C ILE A 68 -1.72 -2.38 8.93
N ALA A 69 -2.70 -2.15 9.82
CA ALA A 69 -2.98 -0.82 10.34
C ALA A 69 -1.77 -0.21 11.08
N GLY A 70 -1.09 -1.03 11.89
CA GLY A 70 0.08 -0.63 12.67
C GLY A 70 1.36 -0.45 11.85
N SER A 71 1.41 -0.95 10.60
CA SER A 71 2.58 -0.81 9.73
C SER A 71 2.50 0.40 8.78
N ARG A 72 1.42 1.20 8.85
CA ARG A 72 1.24 2.43 8.04
C ARG A 72 2.51 3.28 7.93
N PRO A 73 3.25 3.62 9.02
CA PRO A 73 4.43 4.48 8.89
C PRO A 73 5.56 3.84 8.07
N VAL A 74 5.76 2.53 8.19
CA VAL A 74 6.81 1.80 7.46
C VAL A 74 6.41 1.63 6.00
N ILE A 75 5.12 1.35 5.72
CA ILE A 75 4.58 1.30 4.36
C ILE A 75 4.79 2.67 3.68
N GLU A 76 4.42 3.76 4.36
CA GLU A 76 4.56 5.14 3.87
C GLU A 76 6.01 5.51 3.55
N GLN A 77 6.95 5.15 4.43
CA GLN A 77 8.37 5.35 4.19
C GLN A 77 8.83 4.64 2.90
N SER A 78 8.58 3.33 2.79
CA SER A 78 9.02 2.53 1.64
C SER A 78 8.33 2.96 0.34
N PHE A 79 7.06 3.32 0.42
CA PHE A 79 6.29 3.83 -0.72
C PHE A 79 6.86 5.16 -1.23
N ASN A 80 7.16 6.11 -0.33
CA ASN A 80 7.75 7.40 -0.72
C ASN A 80 9.16 7.23 -1.29
N GLN A 81 9.96 6.28 -0.77
CA GLN A 81 11.26 5.93 -1.35
C GLN A 81 11.13 5.41 -2.79
N HIS A 82 10.13 4.57 -3.06
CA HIS A 82 9.84 4.10 -4.42
C HIS A 82 9.47 5.25 -5.37
N LEU A 83 8.62 6.18 -4.90
CA LEU A 83 8.20 7.34 -5.70
C LEU A 83 9.33 8.35 -5.97
N GLN A 84 10.37 8.41 -5.13
CA GLN A 84 11.53 9.28 -5.37
C GLN A 84 12.57 8.64 -6.30
N SER A 85 12.54 7.31 -6.44
CA SER A 85 13.51 6.55 -7.22
C SER A 85 13.09 6.37 -8.69
N ASN A 86 11.88 6.79 -9.08
CA ASN A 86 11.30 6.70 -10.42
C ASN A 86 10.65 8.02 -10.83
#